data_AF-A0A2E1USC5-F1
#
_entry.id   AF-A0A2E1USC5-F1
#
_cell.length_a   1.000
_cell.length_b   1.000
_cell.length_c   1.000
_cell.angle_alpha   90.00
_cell.angle_beta   90.00
_cell.angle_gamma   90.00
#
_symmetry.space_group_name_H-M   'P 1'
#
loop_
_entity.id
_entity.type
_entity.pdbx_description
1 polymer ?
#
loop_
_entity_poly.entity_id
_entity_poly.type
_entity_poly.pdbx_seq_one_letter_code
_entity_poly.pdbx_strand_id
1 'polypeptide(L)'
;MSFRIIQLENLEVSIRKNAKNISMFFEKSLIKKTMDDAEEKTLWTQDGSIELRNVKEINSVYKKNDKIISISISYDFYTYKNMLILPFLKQGGIDIEIQFYKTTKMINIKCDEMEILLKDKPKYVKHIKKTE
;
A
#
# COMPACT_ATOMS: atom_id res chain seq x y z
N MET A 1 -6.56 -21.59 -4.29
CA MET A 1 -6.76 -20.14 -4.09
C MET A 1 -5.60 -19.37 -4.73
N SER A 2 -5.74 -18.04 -4.88
CA SER A 2 -4.64 -17.19 -5.37
C SER A 2 -4.36 -16.08 -4.37
N PHE A 3 -3.12 -15.98 -3.94
CA PHE A 3 -2.66 -14.93 -3.05
C PHE A 3 -2.07 -13.77 -3.84
N ARG A 4 -2.40 -12.54 -3.46
CA ARG A 4 -1.90 -11.32 -4.11
C ARG A 4 -1.27 -10.41 -3.07
N ILE A 5 -0.10 -9.89 -3.38
CA ILE A 5 0.63 -8.96 -2.52
C ILE A 5 0.99 -7.72 -3.34
N ILE A 6 0.54 -6.55 -2.89
CA ILE A 6 1.03 -5.27 -3.42
C ILE A 6 2.32 -4.87 -2.70
N GLN A 7 3.29 -4.35 -3.46
CA GLN A 7 4.50 -3.75 -2.93
C GLN A 7 4.32 -2.22 -2.90
N LEU A 8 4.60 -1.62 -1.74
CA LEU A 8 4.38 -0.19 -1.50
C LEU A 8 5.68 0.61 -1.43
N GLU A 9 6.82 -0.04 -1.15
CA GLU A 9 8.13 0.62 -1.19
C GLU A 9 8.48 1.09 -2.61
N ASN A 10 9.11 2.25 -2.68
CA ASN A 10 9.45 2.98 -3.90
C ASN A 10 8.25 3.38 -4.76
N LEU A 11 7.03 3.23 -4.27
CA LEU A 11 5.83 3.66 -4.98
C LEU A 11 5.70 5.18 -4.93
N GLU A 12 5.57 5.80 -6.10
CA GLU A 12 5.23 7.21 -6.20
C GLU A 12 3.74 7.40 -5.92
N VAL A 13 3.42 8.36 -5.07
CA VAL A 13 2.06 8.66 -4.66
C VAL A 13 1.73 10.15 -4.80
N SER A 14 0.52 10.43 -5.26
CA SER A 14 -0.12 11.73 -5.15
C SER A 14 -1.12 11.71 -4.00
N ILE A 15 -0.91 12.56 -3.01
CA ILE A 15 -1.67 12.60 -1.76
C ILE A 15 -2.72 13.71 -1.85
N ARG A 16 -3.99 13.34 -1.64
CA ARG A 16 -5.10 14.28 -1.48
C ARG A 16 -5.70 14.13 -0.09
N LYS A 17 -6.00 15.25 0.55
CA LYS A 17 -6.72 15.29 1.83
C LYS A 17 -8.07 15.96 1.62
N ASN A 18 -9.13 15.32 2.09
CA ASN A 18 -10.46 15.91 2.16
C ASN A 18 -11.03 15.72 3.56
N ALA A 19 -11.19 16.81 4.31
CA ALA A 19 -11.60 16.78 5.72
C ALA A 19 -10.78 15.80 6.56
N LYS A 20 -11.36 14.65 6.93
CA LYS A 20 -10.74 13.58 7.71
C LYS A 20 -10.26 12.40 6.86
N ASN A 21 -10.30 12.49 5.53
CA ASN A 21 -9.89 11.40 4.65
C ASN A 21 -8.60 11.76 3.92
N ILE A 22 -7.73 10.77 3.76
CA ILE A 22 -6.48 10.89 2.98
C ILE A 22 -6.49 9.80 1.92
N SER A 23 -6.32 10.19 0.67
CA SER A 23 -6.20 9.30 -0.47
C SER A 23 -4.79 9.44 -1.04
N MET A 24 -4.05 8.33 -1.15
CA MET A 24 -2.74 8.28 -1.79
C MET A 24 -2.86 7.52 -3.09
N PHE A 25 -2.96 8.24 -4.20
CA PHE A 25 -3.08 7.67 -5.54
C PHE A 25 -1.73 7.23 -6.06
N PHE A 26 -1.67 6.03 -6.63
CA PHE A 26 -0.46 5.48 -7.23
C PHE A 26 -0.74 4.95 -8.63
N GLU A 27 0.31 4.95 -9.44
CA GLU A 27 0.35 4.32 -10.75
C GLU A 27 1.38 3.20 -10.75
N LYS A 28 1.11 2.18 -11.56
CA LYS A 28 2.03 1.07 -11.85
C LYS A 28 2.55 0.33 -10.61
N SER A 29 1.75 0.22 -9.55
CA SER A 29 2.13 -0.57 -8.37
C SER A 29 2.42 -2.02 -8.75
N LEU A 30 3.41 -2.64 -8.10
CA LEU A 30 3.78 -4.03 -8.37
C LEU A 30 2.95 -4.98 -7.52
N ILE A 31 2.27 -5.92 -8.16
CA ILE A 31 1.47 -6.96 -7.51
C ILE A 31 2.08 -8.32 -7.82
N LYS A 32 2.55 -9.00 -6.77
CA LYS A 32 2.99 -10.40 -6.86
C LYS A 32 1.76 -11.29 -6.67
N LYS A 33 1.52 -12.21 -7.61
CA LYS A 33 0.45 -13.20 -7.55
C LYS A 33 1.04 -14.60 -7.46
N THR A 34 0.57 -15.38 -6.49
CA THR A 34 0.90 -16.78 -6.29
C THR A 34 -0.39 -17.59 -6.39
N MET A 35 -0.38 -18.70 -7.13
CA MET A 35 -1.46 -19.69 -7.10
C MET A 35 -1.01 -20.84 -6.20
N ASP A 36 -1.93 -21.44 -5.43
CA ASP A 36 -1.58 -22.49 -4.48
C ASP A 36 -0.85 -23.68 -5.13
N ASP A 37 -1.15 -23.99 -6.39
CA ASP A 37 -0.57 -25.12 -7.14
C ASP A 37 0.50 -24.70 -8.18
N ALA A 38 0.91 -23.43 -8.21
CA ALA A 38 1.89 -22.95 -9.20
C ALA A 38 3.31 -22.93 -8.63
N GLU A 39 4.23 -23.60 -9.32
CA GLU A 39 5.67 -23.49 -9.04
C GLU A 39 6.20 -22.07 -9.26
N GLU A 40 5.57 -21.31 -10.17
CA GLU A 40 5.97 -19.97 -10.57
C GLU A 40 5.05 -18.88 -10.01
N LYS A 41 5.66 -17.78 -9.53
CA LYS A 41 4.92 -16.56 -9.15
C LYS A 41 4.84 -15.65 -10.36
N THR A 42 3.80 -14.83 -10.46
CA THR A 42 3.67 -13.83 -11.54
C THR A 42 3.71 -12.42 -10.98
N LEU A 43 4.37 -11.52 -11.70
CA LEU A 43 4.42 -10.10 -11.41
C LEU A 43 3.47 -9.36 -12.34
N TRP A 44 2.64 -8.51 -11.74
CA TRP A 44 1.66 -7.69 -12.41
C TRP A 44 1.85 -6.24 -11.99
N THR A 45 1.31 -5.32 -12.80
CA THR A 45 1.25 -3.91 -12.47
C THR A 45 -0.18 -3.41 -12.53
N GLN A 46 -0.57 -2.56 -11.57
CA GLN A 46 -1.91 -1.99 -11.51
C GLN A 46 -1.91 -0.64 -10.81
N ASP A 47 -2.78 0.25 -11.27
CA ASP A 47 -3.00 1.56 -10.67
C ASP A 47 -4.01 1.45 -9.53
N GLY A 48 -4.07 2.46 -8.66
CA GLY A 48 -5.01 2.44 -7.55
C GLY A 48 -4.77 3.54 -6.54
N SER A 49 -5.32 3.33 -5.35
CA SER A 49 -5.11 4.23 -4.23
C SER A 49 -5.12 3.51 -2.89
N ILE A 50 -4.42 4.12 -1.94
CA ILE A 50 -4.50 3.82 -0.51
C ILE A 50 -5.46 4.83 0.11
N GLU A 51 -6.58 4.36 0.63
CA GLU A 51 -7.62 5.20 1.22
C GLU A 51 -7.60 5.08 2.74
N LEU A 52 -7.39 6.20 3.42
CA LEU A 52 -7.47 6.32 4.88
C LEU A 52 -8.72 7.13 5.22
N ARG A 53 -9.65 6.55 5.97
CA ARG A 53 -10.91 7.19 6.33
C ARG A 53 -10.97 7.49 7.82
N ASN A 54 -11.57 8.63 8.16
CA ASN A 54 -11.69 9.12 9.53
C ASN A 54 -10.34 9.22 10.26
N VAL A 55 -9.36 9.88 9.63
CA VAL A 55 -8.08 10.21 10.24
C VAL A 55 -8.32 11.03 11.51
N LYS A 56 -7.82 10.50 12.64
CA LYS A 56 -7.92 11.08 13.98
C LYS A 56 -6.69 11.89 14.33
N GLU A 57 -5.52 11.42 13.92
CA GLU A 57 -4.24 11.99 14.30
C GLU A 57 -3.25 11.91 13.14
N ILE A 58 -2.47 12.98 12.97
CA ILE A 58 -1.29 12.96 12.12
C ILE A 58 -0.20 13.85 12.73
N ASN A 59 0.98 13.29 12.93
CA ASN A 59 2.05 13.97 13.69
C ASN A 59 2.96 14.89 12.84
N SER A 60 2.82 14.87 11.50
CA SER A 60 3.75 15.54 10.60
C SER A 60 3.10 15.93 9.27
N VAL A 61 3.73 16.86 8.56
CA VAL A 61 3.29 17.34 7.24
C VAL A 61 3.93 16.50 6.15
N TYR A 62 3.11 16.05 5.20
CA TYR A 62 3.54 15.38 3.97
C TYR A 62 3.48 16.33 2.77
N LYS A 63 4.23 16.01 1.72
CA LYS A 63 4.15 16.71 0.42
C LYS A 63 3.04 16.12 -0.44
N LYS A 64 2.49 16.92 -1.35
CA LYS A 64 1.41 16.50 -2.26
C LYS A 64 1.82 15.34 -3.17
N ASN A 65 3.07 15.31 -3.63
CA ASN A 65 3.60 14.22 -4.46
C ASN A 65 4.93 13.76 -3.87
N ASP A 66 5.02 12.48 -3.54
CA ASP A 66 6.20 11.91 -2.90
C ASP A 66 6.35 10.43 -3.25
N LYS A 67 7.45 9.83 -2.80
CA LYS A 67 7.74 8.42 -2.96
C LYS A 67 7.80 7.75 -1.59
N ILE A 68 7.12 6.63 -1.43
CA ILE A 68 7.16 5.85 -0.19
C ILE A 68 8.55 5.22 -0.06
N ILE A 69 9.29 5.57 0.99
CA ILE A 69 10.52 4.86 1.39
C ILE A 69 10.12 3.63 2.20
N SER A 70 9.28 3.82 3.22
CA SER A 70 8.78 2.71 3.99
C SER A 70 7.38 2.97 4.52
N ILE A 71 6.62 1.89 4.71
CA ILE A 71 5.30 1.93 5.30
C ILE A 71 5.09 0.69 6.18
N SER A 72 4.58 0.89 7.38
CA SER A 72 4.16 -0.16 8.30
C SER A 72 2.74 0.15 8.75
N ILE A 73 1.90 -0.87 8.85
CA ILE A 73 0.49 -0.73 9.22
C ILE A 73 0.25 -1.69 10.38
N SER A 74 -0.06 -1.12 11.53
CA SER A 74 -0.36 -1.83 12.77
C SER A 74 -1.87 -1.89 12.95
N TYR A 75 -2.41 -3.10 12.84
CA TYR A 75 -3.84 -3.38 13.04
C TYR A 75 -4.11 -4.78 13.61
N ASP A 76 -3.17 -5.73 13.45
CA ASP A 76 -3.17 -7.05 14.08
C ASP A 76 -1.72 -7.52 14.35
N PHE A 77 -1.53 -8.78 14.78
CA PHE A 77 -0.21 -9.36 15.07
C PHE A 77 0.65 -9.62 13.80
N TYR A 78 0.06 -9.56 12.60
CA TYR A 78 0.71 -9.98 11.35
C TYR A 78 0.87 -8.78 10.41
N THR A 79 1.83 -7.92 10.72
CA THR A 79 2.13 -6.73 9.94
C THR A 79 3.37 -6.95 9.09
N TYR A 80 3.23 -6.81 7.77
CA TYR A 80 4.36 -6.86 6.85
C TYR A 80 4.77 -5.44 6.47
N LYS A 81 6.03 -5.10 6.72
CA LYS A 81 6.59 -3.81 6.28
C LYS A 81 6.60 -3.75 4.75
N ASN A 82 6.23 -2.59 4.21
CA ASN A 82 6.28 -2.25 2.78
C ASN A 82 5.35 -3.05 1.86
N MET A 83 4.47 -3.91 2.37
CA MET A 83 3.63 -4.75 1.55
C MET A 83 2.29 -5.09 2.22
N LEU A 84 1.27 -5.28 1.38
CA LEU A 84 -0.07 -5.64 1.83
C LEU A 84 -0.64 -6.80 1.03
N ILE A 85 -1.45 -7.61 1.70
CA ILE A 85 -2.21 -8.70 1.09
C ILE A 85 -3.48 -8.13 0.49
N LEU A 86 -3.79 -8.51 -0.76
CA LEU A 86 -4.97 -8.04 -1.49
C LEU A 86 -6.08 -9.11 -1.55
N PRO A 87 -7.36 -8.73 -1.45
CA PRO A 87 -7.85 -7.37 -1.18
C PRO A 87 -7.50 -6.93 0.25
N PHE A 88 -7.21 -5.64 0.42
CA PHE A 88 -6.92 -5.06 1.72
C PHE A 88 -8.04 -4.10 2.10
N LEU A 89 -8.80 -4.48 3.13
CA LEU A 89 -9.77 -3.63 3.80
C LEU A 89 -9.71 -3.96 5.29
N LYS A 90 -9.44 -2.95 6.11
CA LYS A 90 -9.39 -3.07 7.57
C LYS A 90 -10.15 -1.92 8.21
N GLN A 91 -10.84 -2.24 9.30
CA GLN A 91 -11.64 -1.34 10.10
C GLN A 91 -11.27 -1.49 11.58
N GLY A 92 -11.34 -0.39 12.32
CA GLY A 92 -11.00 -0.32 13.73
C GLY A 92 -9.54 0.11 13.95
N GLY A 93 -9.38 1.29 14.55
CA GLY A 93 -8.12 1.82 15.12
C GLY A 93 -6.83 1.36 14.43
N ILE A 94 -6.52 1.96 13.29
CA ILE A 94 -5.36 1.61 12.47
C ILE A 94 -4.27 2.65 12.68
N ASP A 95 -3.08 2.18 13.05
CA ASP A 95 -1.88 2.99 13.16
C ASP A 95 -0.97 2.75 11.96
N ILE A 96 -0.61 3.82 11.26
CA ILE A 96 0.21 3.76 10.05
C ILE A 96 1.46 4.59 10.27
N GLU A 97 2.62 3.95 10.13
CA GLU A 97 3.91 4.61 10.13
C GLU A 97 4.43 4.66 8.69
N ILE A 98 4.60 5.85 8.14
CA ILE A 98 5.05 6.05 6.76
C ILE A 98 6.22 7.04 6.70
N GLN A 99 7.24 6.67 5.95
CA GLN A 99 8.35 7.54 5.61
C GLN A 99 8.32 7.81 4.11
N PHE A 100 8.37 9.08 3.75
CA PHE A 100 8.44 9.52 2.36
C PHE A 100 9.83 10.03 2.00
N TYR A 101 10.14 10.06 0.70
CA TYR A 101 11.44 10.49 0.21
C TYR A 101 11.72 11.98 0.47
N LYS A 102 10.76 12.86 0.22
CA LYS A 102 10.94 14.32 0.43
C LYS A 102 10.64 14.75 1.86
N THR A 103 10.01 13.90 2.68
CA THR A 103 9.78 14.14 4.11
C THR A 103 10.62 13.19 4.94
N THR A 104 11.76 13.69 5.44
CA THR A 104 12.76 12.88 6.16
C THR A 104 12.26 12.36 7.52
N LYS A 105 11.27 13.02 8.13
CA LYS A 105 10.63 12.58 9.37
C LYS A 105 9.61 11.48 9.11
N MET A 106 9.55 10.52 10.02
CA MET A 106 8.48 9.52 10.03
C MET A 106 7.13 10.18 10.32
N ILE A 107 6.12 9.82 9.53
CA ILE A 107 4.75 10.30 9.67
C ILE A 107 3.92 9.17 10.27
N ASN A 108 3.29 9.45 11.40
CA ASN A 108 2.36 8.53 12.04
C ASN A 108 0.94 9.05 11.79
N ILE A 109 0.09 8.19 11.26
CA ILE A 109 -1.31 8.49 10.92
C ILE A 109 -2.18 7.48 11.67
N LYS A 110 -3.20 7.99 12.38
CA LYS A 110 -4.23 7.15 12.99
C LYS A 110 -5.55 7.33 12.27
N CYS A 111 -6.21 6.25 11.88
CA CYS A 111 -7.51 6.30 11.20
C CYS A 111 -8.42 5.14 11.63
N ASP A 112 -9.71 5.22 11.28
CA ASP A 112 -10.65 4.13 11.62
C ASP A 112 -10.72 3.07 10.54
N GLU A 113 -10.35 3.39 9.30
CA GLU A 113 -10.45 2.47 8.18
C GLU A 113 -9.37 2.73 7.15
N MET A 114 -8.84 1.64 6.58
CA MET A 114 -7.84 1.64 5.53
C MET A 114 -8.21 0.63 4.45
N GLU A 115 -8.15 1.06 3.19
CA GLU A 115 -8.49 0.22 2.04
C GLU A 115 -7.48 0.43 0.90
N ILE A 116 -7.20 -0.62 0.14
CA ILE A 116 -6.54 -0.52 -1.16
C ILE A 116 -7.59 -0.65 -2.26
N LEU A 117 -7.84 0.44 -2.97
CA LEU A 117 -8.73 0.47 -4.14
C LEU A 117 -7.90 0.34 -5.41
N LEU A 118 -8.00 -0.82 -6.07
CA LEU A 118 -7.34 -1.06 -7.34
C LEU A 118 -8.22 -0.54 -8.49
N LYS A 119 -7.60 0.15 -9.45
CA LYS A 119 -8.25 0.69 -10.63
C LYS A 119 -7.90 -0.13 -11.86
N ASP A 120 -8.82 -0.16 -12.82
CA ASP A 120 -8.64 -0.77 -14.14
C ASP A 120 -8.26 -2.27 -14.06
N LYS A 121 -7.86 -2.85 -15.19
CA LYS A 121 -7.41 -4.25 -15.25
C LYS A 121 -5.90 -4.32 -14.97
N PRO A 122 -5.42 -5.31 -14.20
CA PRO A 122 -4.00 -5.51 -13.99
C PRO A 122 -3.31 -5.88 -15.30
N LYS A 123 -2.08 -5.39 -15.49
CA LYS A 123 -1.24 -5.68 -16.66
C LYS A 123 -0.13 -6.65 -16.27
N TYR A 124 0.04 -7.73 -17.03
CA TYR A 124 1.11 -8.70 -16.80
C TYR A 124 2.48 -8.07 -17.05
N VAL A 125 3.45 -8.35 -16.18
CA VAL A 125 4.84 -7.89 -16.32
C VAL A 125 5.76 -9.06 -16.66
N LYS A 126 5.85 -10.08 -15.80
CA LYS A 126 6.71 -11.25 -16.00
C LYS A 126 6.36 -12.41 -15.07
N HIS A 127 6.84 -13.62 -15.40
CA HIS A 127 6.98 -14.71 -14.45
C HIS A 127 8.22 -14.46 -13.57
N ILE A 128 8.10 -14.84 -12.30
CA ILE A 128 9.16 -14.84 -11.31
C ILE A 128 9.52 -16.31 -11.13
N LYS A 129 10.63 -16.71 -11.76
CA LYS A 129 11.21 -18.04 -11.56
C LYS A 129 11.64 -18.19 -10.11
N LYS A 130 11.53 -19.40 -9.54
CA LYS A 130 12.29 -19.75 -8.34
C LYS A 130 13.77 -19.64 -8.72
N THR A 131 14.48 -18.70 -8.12
CA THR A 131 15.93 -18.86 -7.98
C THR A 131 16.08 -19.85 -6.83
N GLU A 132 16.62 -21.04 -7.13
CA GLU A 132 17.07 -22.01 -6.13
C GLU A 132 18.16 -21.39 -5.23
#